data_AF-A0A2D7C158-F1
#
_entry.id   AF-A0A2D7C158-F1
#
_cell.length_a   1.000
_cell.length_b   1.000
_cell.length_c   1.000
_cell.angle_alpha   90.00
_cell.angle_beta   90.00
_cell.angle_gamma   90.00
#
_symmetry.space_group_name_H-M   'P 1'
#
loop_
_entity.id
_entity.type
_entity.pdbx_description
1 polymer ?
#
loop_
_entity_poly.entity_id
_entity_poly.type
_entity_poly.pdbx_seq_one_letter_code
_entity_poly.pdbx_strand_id
1 'polypeptide(L)'
;MVNSQVIRQLKKNISKNQDAYNFFCKVIDRSPDNSKQLSGKNFRLEAAISLANKLGIKTIMIPPSSYFSWDGAVMAVDTDTSVVLHDIAHWQLASPPRRTVPDFGLGASPETGYSLVANNKKCIDNSLIEIEECCASLLGIAWEVYLGLNAKMSLIEQNWLELAERKFTSDLFISTFLKLKDRGLIDSFGNPLIRPITANS
;
A
#
# COMPACT_ATOMS: atom_id res chain seq x y z
N MET A 1 -10.38 -16.53 10.54
CA MET A 1 -9.17 -16.43 11.39
C MET A 1 -7.99 -16.97 10.60
N VAL A 2 -6.90 -16.21 10.48
CA VAL A 2 -5.66 -16.73 9.86
C VAL A 2 -5.10 -17.85 10.73
N ASN A 3 -4.80 -19.00 10.12
CA ASN A 3 -4.24 -20.15 10.80
C ASN A 3 -2.85 -19.79 11.40
N SER A 4 -2.67 -20.01 12.71
CA SER A 4 -1.40 -19.74 13.40
C SER A 4 -0.22 -20.54 12.81
N GLN A 5 -0.50 -21.70 12.23
CA GLN A 5 0.46 -22.53 11.51
C GLN A 5 0.95 -21.86 10.22
N VAL A 6 0.07 -21.15 9.50
CA VAL A 6 0.41 -20.38 8.29
C VAL A 6 1.36 -19.23 8.62
N ILE A 7 1.05 -18.44 9.65
CA ILE A 7 1.92 -17.35 10.10
C ILE A 7 3.29 -17.88 10.52
N ARG A 8 3.33 -19.01 11.25
CA ARG A 8 4.59 -19.64 11.69
C ARG A 8 5.44 -20.10 10.50
N GLN A 9 4.83 -20.68 9.48
CA GLN A 9 5.52 -21.10 8.27
C GLN A 9 6.08 -19.91 7.48
N LEU A 10 5.30 -18.84 7.30
CA LEU A 10 5.78 -17.62 6.66
C LEU A 10 6.92 -16.97 7.44
N LYS A 11 6.81 -16.87 8.78
CA LYS A 11 7.90 -16.39 9.64
C LYS A 11 9.19 -17.18 9.38
N LYS A 12 9.11 -18.53 9.29
CA LYS A 12 10.27 -19.38 8.98
C LYS A 12 10.82 -19.15 7.57
N ASN A 13 9.97 -18.99 6.56
CA ASN A 13 10.43 -18.82 5.19
C ASN A 13 11.01 -17.41 4.95
N ILE A 14 10.44 -16.38 5.59
CA ILE A 14 10.87 -14.99 5.47
C ILE A 14 12.17 -14.74 6.26
N SER A 15 12.46 -15.52 7.31
CA SER A 15 13.65 -15.35 8.17
C SER A 15 15.00 -15.47 7.45
N LYS A 16 15.01 -15.90 6.19
CA LYS A 16 16.21 -15.81 5.32
C LYS A 16 16.63 -14.37 4.98
N ASN A 17 15.74 -13.39 5.20
CA ASN A 17 16.05 -11.97 5.13
C ASN A 17 15.61 -11.31 6.44
N GLN A 18 16.58 -10.85 7.25
CA GLN A 18 16.31 -10.37 8.60
C GLN A 18 15.44 -9.11 8.62
N ASP A 19 15.67 -8.17 7.69
CA ASP A 19 14.92 -6.91 7.60
C ASP A 19 13.44 -7.16 7.27
N ALA A 20 13.19 -7.96 6.22
CA ALA A 20 11.84 -8.34 5.82
C ALA A 20 11.12 -9.15 6.91
N TYR A 21 11.85 -10.02 7.62
CA TYR A 21 11.31 -10.77 8.75
C TYR A 21 10.90 -9.87 9.91
N ASN A 22 11.76 -8.91 10.27
CA ASN A 22 11.46 -7.97 11.33
C ASN A 22 10.22 -7.13 10.99
N PHE A 23 10.12 -6.66 9.74
CA PHE A 23 8.95 -5.94 9.27
C PHE A 23 7.68 -6.81 9.29
N PHE A 24 7.75 -8.05 8.79
CA PHE A 24 6.61 -8.99 8.84
C PHE A 24 6.14 -9.25 10.27
N CYS A 25 7.05 -9.49 11.20
CA CYS A 25 6.71 -9.64 12.61
C CYS A 25 6.07 -8.36 13.17
N LYS A 26 6.59 -7.18 12.81
CA LYS A 26 6.00 -5.90 13.21
C LYS A 26 4.55 -5.75 12.75
N VAL A 27 4.22 -6.12 11.51
CA VAL A 27 2.84 -6.12 10.98
C VAL A 27 1.94 -7.06 11.79
N ILE A 28 2.39 -8.31 11.99
CA ILE A 28 1.60 -9.35 12.68
C ILE A 28 1.41 -9.03 14.17
N ASP A 29 2.46 -8.54 14.83
CA ASP A 29 2.54 -8.44 16.30
C ASP A 29 2.07 -7.06 16.81
N ARG A 30 2.14 -5.98 16.00
CA ARG A 30 1.64 -4.63 16.37
C ARG A 30 0.20 -4.35 15.93
N SER A 31 -0.50 -5.35 15.42
CA SER A 31 -1.93 -5.18 15.15
C SER A 31 -2.66 -5.01 16.48
N PRO A 32 -3.39 -3.89 16.68
CA PRO A 32 -4.00 -3.61 17.96
C PRO A 32 -4.88 -4.79 18.37
N ASP A 33 -4.69 -5.21 19.61
CA ASP A 33 -5.68 -6.00 20.31
C ASP A 33 -7.01 -5.23 20.24
N ASN A 34 -8.12 -5.93 19.99
CA ASN A 34 -9.45 -5.32 19.78
C ASN A 34 -9.93 -4.47 20.99
N SER A 35 -9.14 -4.41 22.06
CA SER A 35 -9.41 -3.78 23.35
C SER A 35 -9.13 -2.27 23.44
N LYS A 36 -8.61 -1.61 22.39
CA LYS A 36 -8.50 -0.13 22.35
C LYS A 36 -8.96 0.48 21.02
N GLN A 37 -10.24 0.31 20.68
CA GLN A 37 -10.95 1.22 19.76
C GLN A 37 -11.18 2.58 20.44
N LEU A 38 -10.14 3.41 20.52
CA LEU A 38 -10.26 4.82 20.93
C LEU A 38 -10.08 5.81 19.76
N SER A 39 -9.97 5.31 18.53
CA SER A 39 -9.96 6.13 17.32
C SER A 39 -10.91 5.55 16.26
N GLY A 40 -12.06 6.20 16.09
CA GLY A 40 -13.08 5.81 15.11
C GLY A 40 -12.60 5.92 13.66
N LYS A 41 -13.43 5.46 12.71
CA LYS A 41 -13.15 5.51 11.25
C LYS A 41 -12.64 6.90 10.79
N ASN A 42 -13.23 7.97 11.33
CA ASN A 42 -12.86 9.35 11.01
C ASN A 42 -11.40 9.68 11.34
N PHE A 43 -10.89 9.26 12.51
CA PHE A 43 -9.50 9.52 12.89
C PHE A 43 -8.49 8.82 11.97
N ARG A 44 -8.80 7.59 11.53
CA ARG A 44 -7.91 6.82 10.65
C ARG A 44 -7.81 7.48 9.28
N LEU A 45 -8.95 7.91 8.74
CA LEU A 45 -9.00 8.64 7.49
C LEU A 45 -8.29 10.00 7.59
N GLU A 46 -8.49 10.74 8.69
CA GLU A 46 -7.76 11.98 8.96
C GLU A 46 -6.24 11.79 8.97
N ALA A 47 -5.75 10.69 9.54
CA ALA A 47 -4.32 10.37 9.54
C ALA A 47 -3.78 10.13 8.11
N ALA A 48 -4.54 9.41 7.27
CA ALA A 48 -4.19 9.19 5.87
C ALA A 48 -4.22 10.49 5.05
N ILE A 49 -5.25 11.34 5.24
CA ILE A 49 -5.34 12.67 4.61
C ILE A 49 -4.18 13.57 5.07
N SER A 50 -3.82 13.54 6.35
CA SER A 50 -2.66 14.27 6.88
C SER A 50 -1.36 13.82 6.20
N LEU A 51 -1.20 12.51 5.97
CA LEU A 51 -0.06 11.97 5.22
C LEU A 51 -0.07 12.43 3.76
N ALA A 52 -1.22 12.34 3.06
CA ALA A 52 -1.38 12.82 1.70
C ALA A 52 -0.95 14.29 1.57
N ASN A 53 -1.42 15.15 2.48
CA ASN A 53 -1.06 16.56 2.52
C ASN A 53 0.45 16.78 2.74
N LYS A 54 1.10 16.00 3.61
CA LYS A 54 2.56 16.07 3.82
C LYS A 54 3.37 15.68 2.57
N LEU A 55 2.81 14.80 1.73
CA LEU A 55 3.40 14.39 0.46
C LEU A 55 3.05 15.35 -0.69
N GLY A 56 2.22 16.37 -0.45
CA GLY A 56 1.75 17.31 -1.48
C GLY A 56 0.63 16.75 -2.36
N ILE A 57 -0.04 15.68 -1.92
CA ILE A 57 -1.17 15.06 -2.61
C ILE A 57 -2.45 15.79 -2.19
N LYS A 58 -3.17 16.35 -3.15
CA LYS A 58 -4.50 16.94 -2.90
C LYS A 58 -5.52 15.82 -2.74
N THR A 59 -6.49 16.00 -1.85
CA THR A 59 -7.57 15.04 -1.60
C THR A 59 -8.95 15.68 -1.76
N ILE A 60 -9.94 14.90 -2.16
CA ILE A 60 -11.36 15.30 -2.26
C ILE A 60 -12.27 14.24 -1.61
N MET A 61 -13.26 14.68 -0.84
CA MET A 61 -14.21 13.79 -0.15
C MET A 61 -15.37 13.39 -1.07
N ILE A 62 -15.06 12.51 -2.02
CA ILE A 62 -16.00 11.90 -2.97
C ILE A 62 -15.66 10.41 -3.05
N PRO A 63 -16.65 9.51 -3.20
CA PRO A 63 -16.37 8.09 -3.32
C PRO A 63 -15.74 7.80 -4.69
N PRO A 64 -14.65 7.02 -4.76
CA PRO A 64 -14.01 6.68 -6.04
C PRO A 64 -14.96 5.95 -7.00
N SER A 65 -16.00 5.27 -6.50
CA SER A 65 -17.03 4.61 -7.31
C SER A 65 -17.90 5.56 -8.14
N SER A 66 -17.91 6.85 -7.82
CA SER A 66 -18.50 7.91 -8.63
C SER A 66 -17.46 8.82 -9.30
N TYR A 67 -16.17 8.48 -9.17
CA TYR A 67 -15.04 9.29 -9.60
C TYR A 67 -13.85 8.42 -10.11
N PHE A 68 -12.62 8.94 -9.99
CA PHE A 68 -11.36 8.19 -10.05
C PHE A 68 -10.82 7.97 -8.63
N SER A 69 -10.06 6.90 -8.40
CA SER A 69 -9.18 6.84 -7.21
C SER A 69 -8.15 7.98 -7.25
N TRP A 70 -7.53 8.18 -8.41
CA TRP A 70 -6.65 9.31 -8.71
C TRP A 70 -6.94 9.86 -10.11
N ASP A 71 -7.25 11.14 -10.26
CA ASP A 71 -7.59 11.73 -11.57
C ASP A 71 -6.37 12.33 -12.32
N GLY A 72 -5.19 12.33 -11.70
CA GLY A 72 -4.01 13.06 -12.19
C GLY A 72 -3.69 14.34 -11.39
N ALA A 73 -4.55 14.76 -10.47
CA ALA A 73 -4.41 15.99 -9.71
C ALA A 73 -4.91 15.89 -8.26
N VAL A 74 -5.97 15.14 -8.01
CA VAL A 74 -6.62 14.97 -6.71
C VAL A 74 -7.00 13.50 -6.47
N MET A 75 -6.87 13.06 -5.23
CA MET A 75 -7.22 11.72 -4.76
C MET A 75 -8.62 11.71 -4.13
N ALA A 76 -9.48 10.79 -4.57
CA ALA A 76 -10.76 10.54 -3.91
C ALA A 76 -10.54 9.75 -2.61
N VAL A 77 -11.08 10.22 -1.49
CA VAL A 77 -10.80 9.64 -0.17
C VAL A 77 -12.03 9.17 0.61
N ASP A 78 -13.24 9.25 0.04
CA ASP A 78 -14.44 8.68 0.67
C ASP A 78 -14.52 7.16 0.42
N THR A 79 -13.55 6.45 0.97
CA THR A 79 -13.39 4.99 0.93
C THR A 79 -12.68 4.52 2.21
N ASP A 80 -12.34 3.24 2.31
CA ASP A 80 -11.63 2.70 3.46
C ASP A 80 -10.18 3.20 3.55
N THR A 81 -9.71 3.43 4.77
CA THR A 81 -8.38 4.05 5.02
C THR A 81 -7.23 3.24 4.41
N SER A 82 -7.33 1.91 4.39
CA SER A 82 -6.33 1.03 3.78
C SER A 82 -6.21 1.28 2.27
N VAL A 83 -7.33 1.55 1.60
CA VAL A 83 -7.38 1.90 0.17
C VAL A 83 -6.73 3.26 -0.08
N VAL A 84 -7.04 4.26 0.75
CA VAL A 84 -6.39 5.59 0.65
C VAL A 84 -4.87 5.48 0.83
N LEU A 85 -4.40 4.67 1.78
CA LEU A 85 -2.96 4.45 1.99
C LEU A 85 -2.30 3.66 0.85
N HIS A 86 -3.04 2.75 0.21
CA HIS A 86 -2.60 2.06 -1.02
C HIS A 86 -2.44 3.05 -2.18
N ASP A 87 -3.40 3.96 -2.38
CA ASP A 87 -3.33 4.97 -3.42
C ASP A 87 -2.23 6.01 -3.17
N ILE A 88 -1.96 6.36 -1.90
CA ILE A 88 -0.78 7.17 -1.52
C ILE A 88 0.51 6.43 -1.88
N ALA A 89 0.58 5.11 -1.64
CA ALA A 89 1.73 4.30 -2.00
C ALA A 89 1.95 4.25 -3.52
N HIS A 90 0.86 4.13 -4.30
CA HIS A 90 0.91 4.27 -5.76
C HIS A 90 1.47 5.62 -6.20
N TRP A 91 1.04 6.72 -5.58
CA TRP A 91 1.58 8.05 -5.89
C TRP A 91 3.10 8.12 -5.65
N GLN A 92 3.59 7.51 -4.56
CA GLN A 92 5.03 7.46 -4.26
C GLN A 92 5.83 6.59 -5.25
N LEU A 93 5.22 5.51 -5.75
CA LEU A 93 5.82 4.63 -6.76
C LEU A 93 5.78 5.24 -8.17
N ALA A 94 4.74 6.00 -8.45
CA ALA A 94 4.54 6.65 -9.73
C ALA A 94 5.67 7.63 -10.05
N SER A 95 6.22 7.50 -11.25
CA SER A 95 7.13 8.51 -11.81
C SER A 95 6.40 9.86 -11.94
N PRO A 96 7.12 10.99 -11.90
CA PRO A 96 6.49 12.31 -11.97
C PRO A 96 5.50 12.49 -13.14
N PRO A 97 5.79 12.02 -14.38
CA PRO A 97 4.82 12.11 -15.47
C PRO A 97 3.56 11.26 -15.26
N ARG A 98 3.68 10.08 -14.63
CA ARG A 98 2.53 9.21 -14.36
C ARG A 98 1.62 9.75 -13.27
N ARG A 99 2.14 10.59 -12.37
CA ARG A 99 1.32 11.28 -11.37
C ARG A 99 0.29 12.21 -12.02
N THR A 100 0.45 12.63 -13.28
CA THR A 100 -0.57 13.45 -13.96
C THR A 100 -1.58 12.63 -14.76
N VAL A 101 -1.55 11.30 -14.64
CA VAL A 101 -2.40 10.38 -15.41
C VAL A 101 -3.43 9.73 -14.46
N PRO A 102 -4.70 9.56 -14.88
CA PRO A 102 -5.68 8.82 -14.09
C PRO A 102 -5.16 7.44 -13.68
N ASP A 103 -5.37 7.09 -12.42
CA ASP A 103 -4.90 5.86 -11.77
C ASP A 103 -3.42 5.55 -12.10
N PHE A 104 -2.60 6.60 -12.16
CA PHE A 104 -1.16 6.53 -12.40
C PHE A 104 -0.77 5.84 -13.72
N GLY A 105 -1.71 5.73 -14.66
CA GLY A 105 -1.54 5.01 -15.92
C GLY A 105 -1.53 3.49 -15.79
N LEU A 106 -2.04 2.94 -14.67
CA LEU A 106 -2.20 1.50 -14.44
C LEU A 106 -3.45 0.93 -15.14
N GLY A 107 -4.44 1.78 -15.39
CA GLY A 107 -5.81 1.38 -15.70
C GLY A 107 -6.68 1.51 -14.46
N ALA A 108 -7.98 1.26 -14.62
CA ALA A 108 -8.96 1.48 -13.57
C ALA A 108 -8.67 0.63 -12.32
N SER A 109 -8.62 1.27 -11.15
CA SER A 109 -8.71 0.55 -9.87
C SER A 109 -10.09 -0.13 -9.74
N PRO A 110 -10.24 -1.17 -8.91
CA PRO A 110 -11.54 -1.81 -8.67
C PRO A 110 -12.61 -0.83 -8.16
N GLU A 111 -12.19 0.26 -7.51
CA GLU A 111 -13.10 1.27 -6.97
C GLU A 111 -13.41 2.40 -7.95
N THR A 112 -12.65 2.57 -9.03
CA THR A 112 -12.82 3.70 -9.96
C THR A 112 -14.10 3.57 -10.79
N GLY A 113 -15.02 4.52 -10.58
CA GLY A 113 -16.27 4.64 -11.34
C GLY A 113 -16.07 5.02 -12.80
N TYR A 114 -15.05 5.85 -13.10
CA TYR A 114 -14.68 6.23 -14.47
C TYR A 114 -13.75 5.23 -15.16
N SER A 115 -14.04 3.94 -14.99
CA SER A 115 -13.17 2.84 -15.40
C SER A 115 -12.78 2.87 -16.89
N LEU A 116 -13.72 3.19 -17.78
CA LEU A 116 -13.44 3.29 -19.22
C LEU A 116 -12.39 4.38 -19.52
N VAL A 117 -12.45 5.51 -18.82
CA VAL A 117 -11.50 6.62 -19.01
C VAL A 117 -10.13 6.23 -18.49
N ALA A 118 -10.05 5.68 -17.28
CA ALA A 118 -8.79 5.23 -16.68
C ALA A 118 -8.11 4.14 -17.52
N ASN A 119 -8.87 3.14 -17.98
CA ASN A 119 -8.36 2.07 -18.83
C ASN A 119 -7.80 2.59 -20.16
N ASN A 120 -8.42 3.61 -20.77
CA ASN A 120 -7.91 4.26 -21.98
C ASN A 120 -6.64 5.09 -21.74
N LYS A 121 -6.29 5.40 -20.49
CA LYS A 121 -5.08 6.13 -20.10
C LYS A 121 -3.96 5.23 -19.60
N LYS A 122 -4.18 3.92 -19.56
CA LYS A 122 -3.16 2.93 -19.22
C LYS A 122 -1.93 3.08 -20.13
N CYS A 123 -0.77 3.22 -19.53
CA CYS A 123 0.48 3.52 -20.24
C CYS A 123 1.64 2.58 -19.88
N ILE A 124 1.38 1.55 -19.06
CA ILE A 124 2.36 0.51 -18.72
C ILE A 124 1.79 -0.90 -18.97
N ASP A 125 2.68 -1.87 -19.16
CA ASP A 125 2.30 -3.26 -19.39
C ASP A 125 1.84 -3.98 -18.10
N ASN A 126 1.18 -5.13 -18.27
CA ASN A 126 0.63 -5.91 -17.16
C ASN A 126 1.69 -6.41 -16.17
N SER A 127 2.90 -6.74 -16.65
CA SER A 127 3.96 -7.25 -15.78
C SER A 127 4.45 -6.18 -14.81
N LEU A 128 4.56 -4.93 -15.29
CA LEU A 128 4.91 -3.81 -14.43
C LEU A 128 3.78 -3.45 -13.47
N ILE A 129 2.51 -3.54 -13.90
CA ILE A 129 1.34 -3.36 -13.03
C ILE A 129 1.39 -4.32 -11.85
N GLU A 130 1.58 -5.62 -12.09
CA GLU A 130 1.63 -6.63 -11.02
C GLU A 130 2.74 -6.32 -10.00
N ILE A 131 3.91 -5.87 -10.46
CA ILE A 131 5.03 -5.48 -9.59
C ILE A 131 4.67 -4.23 -8.79
N GLU A 132 4.07 -3.22 -9.43
CA GLU A 132 3.68 -1.98 -8.76
C GLU A 132 2.56 -2.20 -7.75
N GLU A 133 1.55 -3.01 -8.05
CA GLU A 133 0.49 -3.38 -7.10
C GLU A 133 1.05 -4.10 -5.88
N CYS A 134 1.98 -5.04 -6.07
CA CYS A 134 2.68 -5.67 -4.94
C CYS A 134 3.43 -4.62 -4.10
N CYS A 135 4.14 -3.70 -4.74
CA CYS A 135 4.88 -2.65 -4.03
C CYS A 135 3.94 -1.68 -3.30
N ALA A 136 2.85 -1.25 -3.93
CA ALA A 136 1.88 -0.32 -3.38
C ALA A 136 1.17 -0.93 -2.17
N SER A 137 0.76 -2.18 -2.30
CA SER A 137 0.15 -2.95 -1.21
C SER A 137 1.08 -3.04 0.01
N LEU A 138 2.35 -3.43 -0.20
CA LEU A 138 3.29 -3.58 0.91
C LEU A 138 3.69 -2.23 1.54
N LEU A 139 3.80 -1.16 0.73
CA LEU A 139 4.09 0.19 1.20
C LEU A 139 2.89 0.81 1.94
N GLY A 140 1.66 0.56 1.49
CA GLY A 140 0.43 0.95 2.19
C GLY A 140 0.36 0.30 3.58
N ILE A 141 0.65 -1.01 3.67
CA ILE A 141 0.78 -1.74 4.94
C ILE A 141 1.88 -1.13 5.82
N ALA A 142 3.01 -0.72 5.24
CA ALA A 142 4.08 -0.06 6.00
C ALA A 142 3.62 1.28 6.59
N TRP A 143 2.82 2.06 5.86
CA TRP A 143 2.19 3.27 6.38
C TRP A 143 1.19 3.00 7.49
N GLU A 144 0.37 1.96 7.37
CA GLU A 144 -0.53 1.55 8.45
C GLU A 144 0.24 1.24 9.73
N VAL A 145 1.31 0.45 9.64
CA VAL A 145 2.18 0.15 10.78
C VAL A 145 2.79 1.43 11.37
N TYR A 146 3.24 2.35 10.51
CA TYR A 146 3.84 3.61 10.93
C TYR A 146 2.85 4.53 11.66
N LEU A 147 1.61 4.57 11.19
CA LEU A 147 0.51 5.35 11.77
C LEU A 147 -0.15 4.66 12.98
N GLY A 148 0.26 3.44 13.33
CA GLY A 148 -0.32 2.67 14.43
C GLY A 148 -1.71 2.09 14.11
N LEU A 149 -2.01 1.89 12.82
CA LEU A 149 -3.25 1.28 12.33
C LEU A 149 -3.16 -0.25 12.26
N ASN A 150 -4.29 -0.92 12.01
CA ASN A 150 -4.36 -2.39 11.97
C ASN A 150 -3.88 -2.96 10.62
N ALA A 151 -2.57 -3.00 10.44
CA ALA A 151 -1.93 -3.45 9.20
C ALA A 151 -2.09 -4.95 8.90
N LYS A 152 -2.40 -5.79 9.89
CA LYS A 152 -2.63 -7.23 9.65
C LYS A 152 -3.91 -7.49 8.89
N MET A 153 -4.93 -6.65 9.02
CA MET A 153 -6.15 -6.81 8.23
C MET A 153 -5.83 -6.60 6.75
N SER A 154 -5.15 -5.52 6.41
CA SER A 154 -4.69 -5.25 5.05
C SER A 154 -3.74 -6.34 4.52
N LEU A 155 -2.86 -6.89 5.35
CA LEU A 155 -2.03 -8.04 4.97
C LEU A 155 -2.88 -9.26 4.54
N ILE A 156 -4.04 -9.48 5.18
CA ILE A 156 -4.98 -10.55 4.83
C ILE A 156 -5.75 -10.20 3.56
N GLU A 157 -6.35 -9.00 3.51
CA GLU A 157 -7.21 -8.55 2.41
C GLU A 157 -6.45 -8.43 1.09
N GLN A 158 -5.16 -8.10 1.15
CA GLN A 158 -4.26 -8.01 0.01
C GLN A 158 -3.62 -9.35 -0.37
N ASN A 159 -4.15 -10.46 0.16
CA ASN A 159 -3.78 -11.84 -0.17
C ASN A 159 -2.29 -12.20 0.06
N TRP A 160 -1.55 -11.45 0.88
CA TRP A 160 -0.16 -11.79 1.24
C TRP A 160 -0.04 -13.10 2.02
N LEU A 161 -1.15 -13.56 2.61
CA LEU A 161 -1.25 -14.81 3.36
C LEU A 161 -1.92 -15.94 2.55
N GLU A 162 -2.39 -15.63 1.34
CA GLU A 162 -2.96 -16.64 0.45
C GLU A 162 -1.85 -17.55 -0.08
N LEU A 163 -2.13 -18.86 -0.11
CA LEU A 163 -1.18 -19.88 -0.56
C LEU A 163 0.18 -19.83 0.16
N ALA A 164 0.20 -19.37 1.41
CA ALA A 164 1.39 -19.14 2.22
C ALA A 164 2.26 -20.39 2.45
N GLU A 165 1.71 -21.58 2.25
CA GLU A 165 2.45 -22.84 2.20
C GLU A 165 3.41 -22.93 1.01
N ARG A 166 3.19 -22.15 -0.05
CA ARG A 166 4.05 -22.10 -1.24
C ARG A 166 5.25 -21.19 -0.95
N LYS A 167 6.45 -21.68 -1.28
CA LYS A 167 7.70 -20.91 -1.20
C LYS A 167 7.63 -19.59 -1.96
N PHE A 168 6.89 -19.56 -3.07
CA PHE A 168 6.68 -18.38 -3.89
C PHE A 168 6.14 -17.17 -3.11
N THR A 169 5.21 -17.36 -2.16
CA THR A 169 4.61 -16.25 -1.39
C THR A 169 5.64 -15.55 -0.50
N SER A 170 6.50 -16.31 0.19
CA SER A 170 7.59 -15.72 0.98
C SER A 170 8.67 -15.07 0.11
N ASP A 171 8.93 -15.62 -1.08
CA ASP A 171 9.90 -15.07 -2.02
C ASP A 171 9.39 -13.75 -2.59
N LEU A 172 8.09 -13.68 -2.93
CA LEU A 172 7.42 -12.47 -3.38
C LEU A 172 7.49 -11.38 -2.30
N PHE A 173 7.11 -11.69 -1.06
CA PHE A 173 7.17 -10.73 0.05
C PHE A 173 8.58 -10.15 0.24
N ILE A 174 9.61 -11.01 0.31
CA ILE A 174 10.99 -10.56 0.44
C ILE A 174 11.41 -9.72 -0.77
N SER A 175 11.08 -10.17 -1.99
CA SER A 175 11.46 -9.45 -3.20
C SER A 175 10.81 -8.07 -3.27
N THR A 176 9.55 -7.93 -2.82
CA THR A 176 8.83 -6.67 -2.79
C THR A 176 9.38 -5.74 -1.71
N PHE A 177 9.67 -6.28 -0.52
CA PHE A 177 10.33 -5.53 0.54
C PHE A 177 11.69 -4.96 0.07
N LEU A 178 12.51 -5.79 -0.57
CA LEU A 178 13.80 -5.36 -1.11
C LEU A 178 13.64 -4.30 -2.20
N LYS A 179 12.68 -4.44 -3.13
CA LYS A 179 12.39 -3.40 -4.13
C LYS A 179 12.03 -2.06 -3.50
N LEU A 180 11.20 -2.06 -2.44
CA LEU A 180 10.84 -0.84 -1.73
C LEU A 180 12.05 -0.21 -1.02
N LYS A 181 12.91 -1.05 -0.41
CA LYS A 181 14.14 -0.62 0.25
C LYS A 181 15.15 -0.05 -0.74
N ASP A 182 15.37 -0.71 -1.87
CA ASP A 182 16.29 -0.27 -2.93
C ASP A 182 15.81 1.04 -3.57
N ARG A 183 14.50 1.20 -3.73
CA ARG A 183 13.87 2.47 -4.11
C ARG A 183 13.85 3.50 -2.99
N GLY A 184 14.41 3.19 -1.82
CA GLY A 184 14.42 4.01 -0.59
C GLY A 184 13.07 4.62 -0.26
N LEU A 185 12.01 3.82 -0.42
CA LEU A 185 10.65 4.13 0.03
C LEU A 185 10.40 3.60 1.45
N ILE A 186 11.21 2.64 1.89
CA ILE A 186 11.28 2.17 3.27
C ILE A 186 12.74 2.07 3.74
N ASP A 187 12.96 2.13 5.05
CA ASP A 187 14.26 1.82 5.67
C ASP A 187 14.44 0.30 5.94
N SER A 188 15.59 -0.09 6.51
CA SER A 188 15.87 -1.49 6.89
C SER A 188 14.94 -2.06 7.98
N PHE A 189 14.16 -1.21 8.66
CA PHE A 189 13.16 -1.61 9.65
C PHE A 189 11.74 -1.65 9.06
N GLY A 190 11.60 -1.40 7.75
CA GLY A 190 10.32 -1.30 7.07
C GLY A 190 9.49 -0.08 7.48
N ASN A 191 10.13 0.97 8.01
CA ASN A 191 9.45 2.26 8.19
C ASN A 191 9.40 2.97 6.83
N PRO A 192 8.22 3.47 6.42
CA PRO A 192 8.09 4.23 5.20
C PRO A 192 8.78 5.59 5.31
N LEU A 193 9.34 6.04 4.19
CA LEU A 193 10.09 7.29 4.09
C LEU A 193 9.29 8.32 3.29
N ILE A 194 9.15 9.52 3.87
CA ILE A 194 8.64 10.68 3.13
C ILE A 194 9.78 11.14 2.21
N ARG A 195 9.66 10.87 0.91
CA ARG A 195 10.54 11.50 -0.07
C ARG A 195 10.02 12.90 -0.36
N PRO A 196 10.86 13.95 -0.21
CA PRO A 196 10.55 15.23 -0.81
C PRO A 196 10.35 15.04 -2.32
N ILE A 197 9.47 15.82 -2.93
CA ILE A 197 9.38 15.92 -4.40
C ILE A 197 10.69 16.54 -4.89
N THR A 198 11.73 15.73 -5.06
CA THR A 198 12.92 16.17 -5.78
C THR A 198 12.58 16.12 -7.25
N ALA A 199 12.50 17.30 -7.87
CA ALA A 199 12.48 17.43 -9.31
C ALA A 199 13.69 16.68 -9.89
N ASN A 200 13.43 15.78 -10.83
CA ASN A 200 14.38 15.07 -11.68
C ASN A 200 15.16 13.89 -11.06
N SER A 201 14.76 12.69 -11.46
CA SER A 201 15.67 11.61 -11.84
C SER A 201 15.03 10.81 -12.97
#